data_AF-A0A6A4GJ00-F1
#
_entry.id   AF-A0A6A4GJ00-F1
#
_cell.length_a   1.000
_cell.length_b   1.000
_cell.length_c   1.000
_cell.angle_alpha   90.00
_cell.angle_beta   90.00
_cell.angle_gamma   90.00
#
_symmetry.space_group_name_H-M   'P 1'
#
loop_
_entity.id
_entity.type
_entity.pdbx_description
1 polymer ?
#
loop_
_entity_poly.entity_id
_entity_poly.type
_entity_poly.pdbx_seq_one_letter_code
_entity_poly.pdbx_strand_id
1 'polypeptide(L)'
;MIMKAGLSPFILIVEPFNQKTGLGSRYGTWLLERQLTPKYGYMGATKEGSGGLWEQVFHQNLDSQAIIVKIKALAQAAAVSH
;
A
#
# COMPACT_ATOMS: atom_id res chain seq x y z
N MET A 1 11.52 -12.11 6.56
CA MET A 1 10.22 -11.79 5.91
C MET A 1 10.34 -10.66 4.90
N ILE A 2 10.90 -9.47 5.24
CA ILE A 2 11.05 -8.36 4.28
C ILE A 2 11.87 -8.69 3.04
N MET A 3 12.97 -9.45 3.16
CA MET A 3 13.78 -9.89 2.00
C MET A 3 12.94 -10.69 1.00
N LYS A 4 12.14 -11.65 1.48
CA LYS A 4 11.26 -12.45 0.63
C LYS A 4 10.21 -11.58 -0.08
N ALA A 5 9.63 -10.62 0.62
CA ALA A 5 8.67 -9.68 0.05
C ALA A 5 9.33 -8.75 -0.97
N GLY A 6 10.52 -8.21 -0.68
CA GLY A 6 11.23 -7.28 -1.57
C GLY A 6 11.69 -7.88 -2.90
N LEU A 7 11.72 -9.21 -3.01
CA LEU A 7 11.99 -9.94 -4.26
C LEU A 7 10.72 -10.16 -5.11
N SER A 8 9.54 -9.76 -4.63
CA SER A 8 8.31 -9.84 -5.41
C SER A 8 8.24 -8.72 -6.47
N PRO A 9 7.47 -8.89 -7.57
CA PRO A 9 7.33 -7.85 -8.59
C PRO A 9 6.75 -6.53 -8.06
N PHE A 10 5.83 -6.63 -7.09
CA PHE A 10 5.24 -5.48 -6.42
C PHE A 10 4.80 -5.82 -4.99
N ILE A 11 4.71 -4.78 -4.15
CA ILE A 11 4.18 -4.86 -2.80
C ILE A 11 3.10 -3.78 -2.63
N LEU A 12 1.98 -4.16 -2.01
CA LEU A 12 0.94 -3.26 -1.55
C LEU A 12 0.74 -3.42 -0.04
N ILE A 13 0.89 -2.33 0.72
CA ILE A 13 0.51 -2.28 2.13
C ILE A 13 -0.85 -1.60 2.26
N VAL A 14 -1.79 -2.19 3.00
CA VAL A 14 -3.11 -1.61 3.26
C VAL A 14 -3.35 -1.60 4.77
N GLU A 15 -3.61 -0.43 5.34
CA GLU A 15 -3.87 -0.27 6.77
C GLU A 15 -4.90 0.84 7.03
N PRO A 16 -5.72 0.77 8.10
CA PRO A 16 -6.69 1.83 8.42
C PRO A 16 -6.06 3.01 9.20
N PHE A 17 -4.73 3.15 9.18
CA PHE A 17 -3.99 4.20 9.89
C PHE A 17 -3.56 5.33 8.95
N ASN A 18 -3.08 6.43 9.52
CA ASN A 18 -2.61 7.59 8.75
C ASN A 18 -1.54 7.17 7.73
N GLN A 19 -1.82 7.42 6.45
CA GLN A 19 -0.95 7.01 5.35
C GLN A 19 0.48 7.56 5.50
N LYS A 20 0.67 8.76 6.06
CA LYS A 20 1.99 9.41 6.14
C LYS A 20 2.87 8.86 7.26
N THR A 21 2.29 8.35 8.34
CA THR A 21 3.04 7.95 9.55
C THR A 21 2.92 6.46 9.90
N GLY A 22 2.02 5.74 9.21
CA GLY A 22 1.74 4.32 9.39
C GLY A 22 2.84 3.38 8.92
N LEU A 23 2.51 2.09 8.90
CA LEU A 23 3.40 1.03 8.44
C LEU A 23 3.83 1.24 6.98
N GLY A 24 2.92 1.68 6.10
CA GLY A 24 3.19 1.86 4.68
C GLY A 24 4.34 2.82 4.40
N SER A 25 4.43 3.95 5.11
CA SER A 25 5.53 4.90 4.90
C SER A 25 6.86 4.35 5.41
N ARG A 26 6.84 3.68 6.57
CA ARG A 26 8.05 3.08 7.18
C ARG A 26 8.57 1.87 6.40
N TYR A 27 7.67 1.02 5.91
CA TYR A 27 8.03 -0.19 5.18
C TYR A 27 8.72 0.14 3.85
N GLY A 28 8.29 1.21 3.18
CA GLY A 28 8.98 1.75 2.01
C GLY A 28 10.43 2.14 2.32
N THR A 29 10.66 2.85 3.42
CA THR A 29 12.02 3.18 3.89
C THR A 29 12.85 1.92 4.16
N TRP A 30 12.29 0.92 4.84
CA TRP A 30 13.01 -0.33 5.16
C TRP A 30 13.41 -1.13 3.92
N LEU A 31 12.61 -1.09 2.85
CA LEU A 31 12.96 -1.67 1.55
C LEU A 31 14.16 -0.94 0.93
N LEU A 32 14.10 0.39 0.89
CA LEU A 32 15.15 1.23 0.31
C LEU A 32 16.49 1.08 1.06
N GLU A 33 16.48 1.04 2.39
CA GLU A 33 17.67 0.78 3.22
C GLU A 33 18.38 -0.54 2.86
N ARG A 34 17.65 -1.51 2.31
CA ARG A 34 18.14 -2.84 1.93
C ARG A 34 18.33 -3.00 0.43
N GLN A 35 18.27 -1.90 -0.34
CA GLN A 35 18.37 -1.89 -1.80
C GLN A 35 17.32 -2.77 -2.49
N LEU A 36 16.15 -2.93 -1.87
CA LEU A 36 15.02 -3.66 -2.45
C LEU A 36 14.08 -2.64 -3.09
N THR A 37 13.87 -2.75 -4.40
CA THR A 37 13.08 -1.79 -5.20
C THR A 37 11.92 -2.44 -5.97
N PRO A 38 11.07 -3.27 -5.33
CA PRO A 38 9.85 -3.73 -5.97
C PRO A 38 8.94 -2.53 -6.28
N LYS A 39 7.98 -2.68 -7.21
CA LYS A 39 6.95 -1.64 -7.35
C LYS A 39 6.17 -1.54 -6.05
N TYR A 40 6.21 -0.37 -5.43
CA TYR A 40 5.69 -0.19 -4.08
C TYR A 40 4.47 0.72 -4.09
N GLY A 41 3.42 0.30 -3.39
CA GLY A 41 2.27 1.14 -3.08
C GLY A 41 1.79 0.90 -1.66
N TYR A 42 1.11 1.91 -1.10
CA TYR A 42 0.48 1.78 0.20
C TYR A 42 -0.80 2.61 0.28
N MET A 43 -1.78 2.09 1.00
CA MET A 43 -3.10 2.67 1.20
C MET A 43 -3.33 2.83 2.70
N GLY A 44 -3.80 4.02 3.08
CA GLY A 44 -4.10 4.37 4.45
C GLY A 44 -5.11 5.51 4.53
N ALA A 45 -5.45 5.93 5.75
CA ALA A 45 -6.30 7.08 5.98
C ALA A 45 -5.60 8.36 5.51
N THR A 46 -6.29 9.14 4.69
CA THR A 46 -5.83 10.41 4.12
C THR A 46 -6.78 11.57 4.41
N LYS A 47 -8.02 11.25 4.80
CA LYS A 47 -9.07 12.20 5.17
C LYS A 47 -9.31 12.14 6.68
N GLU A 48 -9.98 13.15 7.21
CA GLU A 48 -10.47 13.13 8.59
C GLU A 48 -11.44 11.96 8.82
N GLY A 49 -11.64 11.60 10.09
CA GLY A 49 -12.48 10.48 10.47
C GLY A 49 -13.94 10.67 10.05
N SER A 50 -14.56 9.60 9.56
CA SER A 50 -15.98 9.59 9.20
C SER A 50 -16.69 8.43 9.90
N GLY A 51 -17.37 8.73 11.02
CA GLY A 51 -18.26 7.79 11.70
C GLY A 51 -17.58 6.54 12.25
N GLY A 52 -18.28 5.39 12.13
CA GLY A 52 -17.82 4.08 12.58
C GLY A 52 -16.83 3.43 11.62
N LEU A 53 -16.43 2.19 11.92
CA LEU A 53 -15.41 1.48 11.15
C LEU A 53 -15.81 1.30 9.67
N TRP A 54 -17.08 0.94 9.41
CA TRP A 54 -17.54 0.68 8.06
C TRP A 54 -17.59 1.96 7.23
N GLU A 55 -18.15 3.03 7.79
CA GLU A 55 -18.19 4.35 7.18
C GLU A 55 -16.78 4.85 6.87
N GLN A 56 -15.86 4.67 7.81
CA GLN A 56 -14.46 5.04 7.64
C GLN A 56 -13.78 4.24 6.51
N VAL A 57 -14.01 2.92 6.41
CA VAL A 57 -13.40 2.08 5.35
C VAL A 57 -13.80 2.58 3.95
N PHE A 58 -15.08 2.86 3.72
CA PHE A 58 -15.53 3.40 2.44
C PHE A 58 -15.06 4.85 2.23
N HIS A 59 -15.14 5.69 3.26
CA HIS A 59 -14.73 7.09 3.17
C HIS A 59 -13.25 7.25 2.79
N GLN A 60 -12.38 6.36 3.29
CA GLN A 60 -10.94 6.35 3.04
C GLN A 60 -10.55 5.59 1.75
N ASN A 61 -11.51 4.99 1.02
CA ASN A 61 -11.26 4.09 -0.12
C ASN A 61 -10.39 2.88 0.25
N LEU A 62 -10.70 2.24 1.38
CA LEU A 62 -9.99 1.04 1.88
C LEU A 62 -10.84 -0.23 1.71
N ASP A 63 -11.93 -0.16 0.96
CA ASP A 63 -12.77 -1.31 0.64
C ASP A 63 -12.10 -2.22 -0.42
N SER A 64 -12.68 -3.41 -0.61
CA SER A 64 -12.13 -4.43 -1.50
C SER A 64 -12.03 -3.97 -2.96
N GLN A 65 -12.95 -3.13 -3.46
CA GLN A 65 -12.90 -2.67 -4.85
C GLN A 65 -11.72 -1.70 -5.04
N ALA A 66 -11.54 -0.75 -4.12
CA ALA A 66 -10.41 0.17 -4.15
C ALA A 66 -9.06 -0.57 -4.07
N ILE A 67 -8.95 -1.59 -3.22
CA ILE A 67 -7.76 -2.44 -3.12
C ILE A 67 -7.49 -3.16 -4.44
N ILE A 68 -8.50 -3.76 -5.06
CA ILE A 68 -8.37 -4.47 -6.35
C ILE A 68 -7.87 -3.52 -7.45
N VAL A 69 -8.41 -2.29 -7.51
CA VAL A 69 -7.96 -1.27 -8.47
C VAL A 69 -6.48 -0.95 -8.27
N LYS A 70 -6.04 -0.77 -7.01
CA LYS A 70 -4.64 -0.48 -6.72
C LYS A 70 -3.71 -1.65 -7.06
N ILE A 71 -4.14 -2.89 -6.79
CA ILE A 71 -3.40 -4.11 -7.17
C ILE A 71 -3.21 -4.17 -8.68
N LYS A 72 -4.26 -3.96 -9.48
CA LYS A 72 -4.18 -3.99 -10.94
C LYS A 72 -3.19 -2.93 -11.47
N ALA A 73 -3.23 -1.72 -10.92
CA ALA A 73 -2.31 -0.65 -11.29
C ALA A 73 -0.84 -1.02 -10.98
N LEU A 74 -0.58 -1.60 -9.81
CA LEU A 74 0.78 -2.03 -9.42
C LEU A 74 1.27 -3.22 -10.25
N ALA A 75 0.40 -4.20 -10.52
CA ALA A 75 0.72 -5.34 -11.38
C ALA A 75 1.08 -4.89 -12.80
N GLN A 76 0.33 -3.92 -13.36
CA GLN A 76 0.65 -3.34 -14.67
C GLN A 76 1.99 -2.58 -14.63
N ALA A 77 2.22 -1.76 -13.60
CA ALA A 77 3.50 -1.04 -13.45
C ALA A 77 4.70 -1.98 -13.30
N ALA A 78 4.52 -3.14 -12.65
CA ALA A 78 5.56 -4.16 -12.52
C ALA A 78 5.84 -4.85 -13.87
N ALA A 79 4.82 -5.14 -14.66
CA ALA A 79 4.97 -5.80 -15.96
C ALA A 79 5.71 -4.95 -17.02
N VAL A 80 5.65 -3.62 -16.93
CA VAL A 80 6.28 -2.68 -17.89
C VAL A 80 7.77 -2.47 -17.61
N SER A 81 8.31 -2.97 -16.48
CA SER A 81 9.68 -2.68 -16.04
C SER A 81 10.74 -3.62 -16.65
N HIS A 82 10.53 -4.09 -17.87
CA HIS A 82 11.45 -4.95 -18.63
C HIS A 82 12.03 -4.21 -19.83
#